data_AF-A0A844YA85-F1
#
_entry.id   AF-A0A844YA85-F1
#
_cell.length_a   1.000
_cell.length_b   1.000
_cell.length_c   1.000
_cell.angle_alpha   90.00
_cell.angle_beta   90.00
_cell.angle_gamma   90.00
#
_symmetry.space_group_name_H-M   'P 1'
#
loop_
_entity.id
_entity.type
_entity.pdbx_description
1 polymer ?
#
loop_
_entity_poly.entity_id
_entity_poly.type
_entity_poly.pdbx_seq_one_letter_code
_entity_poly.pdbx_strand_id
1 'polypeptide(L)'
;MPPESPFLKALEGANFSFTARPEPVAGDLRMSWGIAVVLLSLFHSRGKKASFLKLQFLAHSIRTEDSREQVHAVLRGERKTSELQVRVEPWLNRAVAFAHGLKYVDVSKGKTITLTPLGQDVAAAIDATSDVLHHERTFLTNVAKRATENIVTRIWRMETLL
;
A
#
# COMPACT_ATOMS: atom_id res chain seq x y z
N MET A 1 17.82 60.38 -9.62
CA MET A 1 17.73 58.90 -9.68
C MET A 1 16.98 58.43 -8.45
N PRO A 2 15.96 57.57 -8.58
CA PRO A 2 15.32 56.98 -7.40
C PRO A 2 16.35 56.12 -6.64
N PRO A 3 16.29 56.05 -5.30
CA PRO A 3 17.20 55.22 -4.53
C PRO A 3 17.04 53.76 -4.97
N GLU A 4 18.16 53.09 -5.26
CA GLU A 4 18.17 51.68 -5.61
C GLU A 4 17.42 50.88 -4.57
N SER A 5 16.52 50.01 -5.05
CA SER A 5 15.67 49.20 -4.19
C SER A 5 16.56 48.38 -3.23
N PRO A 6 16.30 48.41 -1.91
CA PRO A 6 17.01 47.56 -0.94
C PRO A 6 17.01 46.08 -1.32
N PHE A 7 15.99 45.65 -2.07
CA PHE A 7 15.88 44.31 -2.63
C PHE A 7 16.97 43.99 -3.68
N LEU A 8 17.30 44.95 -4.55
CA LEU A 8 18.34 44.79 -5.58
C LEU A 8 19.72 44.59 -4.96
N LYS A 9 20.08 45.40 -3.96
CA LYS A 9 21.32 45.23 -3.18
C LYS A 9 21.43 43.88 -2.48
N ALA A 10 20.31 43.33 -2.01
CA ALA A 10 20.28 42.02 -1.38
C ALA A 10 20.51 40.87 -2.37
N LEU A 11 20.17 41.04 -3.65
CA LEU A 11 20.38 40.05 -4.70
C LEU A 11 21.82 40.07 -5.25
N GLU A 12 22.44 41.25 -5.39
CA GLU A 12 23.75 41.42 -6.03
C GLU A 12 24.93 40.80 -5.26
N GLY A 13 24.78 40.59 -3.94
CA GLY A 13 25.82 39.99 -3.07
C GLY A 13 25.48 38.61 -2.52
N ALA A 14 24.33 38.02 -2.89
CA ALA A 14 23.86 36.77 -2.32
C ALA A 14 24.29 35.56 -3.17
N ASN A 15 24.90 34.57 -2.52
CA ASN A 15 25.12 33.26 -3.13
C ASN A 15 23.82 32.45 -3.05
N PHE A 16 23.14 32.29 -4.18
CA PHE A 16 21.99 31.40 -4.27
C PHE A 16 22.45 29.97 -4.54
N SER A 17 21.88 29.02 -3.81
CA SER A 17 21.98 27.60 -4.13
C SER A 17 20.59 27.05 -4.38
N PHE A 18 20.45 26.25 -5.44
CA PHE A 18 19.22 25.54 -5.74
C PHE A 18 19.38 24.11 -5.28
N THR A 19 18.56 23.68 -4.33
CA THR A 19 18.46 22.28 -3.94
C THR A 19 17.21 21.70 -4.57
N ALA A 20 17.36 20.58 -5.28
CA ALA A 20 16.22 19.84 -5.80
C ALA A 20 15.31 19.45 -4.63
N ARG A 21 14.09 19.97 -4.62
CA ARG A 21 13.08 19.60 -3.62
C ARG A 21 12.35 18.36 -4.13
N PRO A 22 11.99 17.41 -3.26
CA PRO A 22 11.17 16.28 -3.66
C PRO A 22 9.88 16.77 -4.30
N GLU A 23 9.59 16.30 -5.51
CA GLU A 23 8.34 16.65 -6.19
C GLU A 23 7.20 15.82 -5.58
N PRO A 24 6.09 16.46 -5.15
CA PRO A 24 4.98 15.74 -4.56
C PRO A 24 4.27 14.92 -5.64
N VAL A 25 4.59 13.62 -5.71
CA VAL A 25 3.84 12.66 -6.53
C VAL A 25 2.53 12.32 -5.82
N ALA A 26 1.41 12.55 -6.50
CA ALA A 26 0.08 12.18 -6.01
C ALA A 26 0.04 10.69 -5.65
N GLY A 27 -0.66 10.32 -4.57
CA GLY A 27 -0.57 8.98 -3.99
C GLY A 27 -0.96 7.86 -4.97
N ASP A 28 -1.90 8.15 -5.86
CA ASP A 28 -2.36 7.31 -6.97
C ASP A 28 -1.34 7.15 -8.11
N LEU A 29 -0.31 8.00 -8.16
CA LEU A 29 0.79 7.94 -9.12
C LEU A 29 2.05 7.24 -8.54
N ARG A 30 2.05 6.91 -7.24
CA ARG A 30 3.16 6.17 -6.58
C ARG A 30 3.09 4.67 -6.85
N MET A 31 3.19 4.30 -8.13
CA MET A 31 3.00 2.90 -8.58
C MET A 31 4.07 1.94 -8.05
N SER A 32 5.28 2.41 -7.78
CA SER A 32 6.32 1.60 -7.13
C SER A 32 5.85 1.09 -5.76
N TRP A 33 5.30 1.98 -4.93
CA TRP A 33 4.69 1.62 -3.65
C TRP A 33 3.49 0.70 -3.83
N GLY A 34 2.58 1.03 -4.75
CA GLY A 34 1.38 0.23 -4.99
C GLY A 34 1.69 -1.20 -5.43
N ILE A 35 2.66 -1.38 -6.35
CA ILE A 35 3.13 -2.70 -6.78
C ILE A 35 3.76 -3.44 -5.59
N ALA A 36 4.63 -2.79 -4.82
CA ALA A 36 5.25 -3.42 -3.66
C ALA A 36 4.21 -3.89 -2.62
N VAL A 37 3.18 -3.09 -2.35
CA VAL A 37 2.06 -3.47 -1.46
C VAL A 37 1.30 -4.67 -2.00
N VAL A 38 1.01 -4.73 -3.31
CA VAL A 38 0.37 -5.90 -3.93
C VAL A 38 1.24 -7.15 -3.74
N LEU A 39 2.53 -7.05 -4.05
CA LEU A 39 3.46 -8.18 -3.95
C LEU A 39 3.58 -8.68 -2.51
N LEU A 40 3.79 -7.79 -1.54
CA LEU A 40 3.86 -8.14 -0.12
C LEU A 40 2.54 -8.69 0.42
N SER A 41 1.40 -8.14 -0.01
CA SER A 41 0.07 -8.62 0.40
C SER A 41 -0.16 -10.06 -0.06
N LEU A 42 0.25 -10.38 -1.29
CA LEU A 42 0.21 -11.75 -1.81
C LEU A 42 1.25 -12.63 -1.12
N PHE A 43 2.46 -12.13 -0.92
CA PHE A 43 3.56 -12.86 -0.31
C PHE A 43 3.22 -13.33 1.11
N HIS A 44 2.60 -12.47 1.91
CA HIS A 44 2.14 -12.84 3.24
C HIS A 44 0.76 -13.52 3.25
N SER A 45 0.10 -13.69 2.11
CA SER A 45 -1.14 -14.46 2.01
C SER A 45 -0.90 -15.98 1.86
N ARG A 46 -1.88 -16.79 2.27
CA ARG A 46 -1.82 -18.25 2.11
C ARG A 46 -1.72 -18.62 0.64
N GLY A 47 -0.78 -19.50 0.29
CA GLY A 47 -0.57 -19.96 -1.08
C GLY A 47 -0.11 -18.87 -2.05
N LYS A 48 0.42 -17.74 -1.54
CA LYS A 48 0.95 -16.62 -2.34
C LYS A 48 -0.08 -16.03 -3.33
N LYS A 49 -1.36 -16.10 -2.94
CA LYS A 49 -2.52 -15.67 -3.74
C LYS A 49 -3.60 -15.02 -2.89
N ALA A 50 -4.42 -14.19 -3.51
CA ALA A 50 -5.56 -13.54 -2.88
C ALA A 50 -6.66 -13.22 -3.91
N SER A 51 -7.91 -13.10 -3.44
CA SER A 51 -8.94 -12.47 -4.24
C SER A 51 -8.69 -10.97 -4.36
N PHE A 52 -9.30 -10.36 -5.38
CA PHE A 52 -9.24 -8.91 -5.52
C PHE A 52 -9.88 -8.18 -4.33
N LEU A 53 -10.95 -8.73 -3.73
CA LEU A 53 -11.61 -8.15 -2.56
C LEU A 53 -10.68 -8.13 -1.34
N LYS A 54 -9.92 -9.20 -1.13
CA LYS A 54 -8.90 -9.26 -0.10
C LYS A 54 -7.77 -8.26 -0.35
N LEU A 55 -7.32 -8.10 -1.58
CA LEU A 55 -6.31 -7.08 -1.89
C LEU A 55 -6.85 -5.67 -1.66
N GLN A 56 -8.11 -5.38 -1.99
CA GLN A 56 -8.77 -4.10 -1.69
C GLN A 56 -8.79 -3.83 -0.18
N PHE A 57 -9.18 -4.83 0.61
CA PHE A 57 -9.13 -4.75 2.07
C PHE A 57 -7.72 -4.41 2.57
N LEU A 58 -6.71 -5.20 2.19
CA LEU A 58 -5.33 -4.99 2.65
C LEU A 58 -4.77 -3.64 2.19
N ALA A 59 -5.02 -3.25 0.95
CA ALA A 59 -4.61 -1.98 0.37
C ALA A 59 -5.19 -0.78 1.13
N HIS A 60 -6.45 -0.88 1.57
CA HIS A 60 -7.07 0.16 2.36
C HIS A 60 -6.50 0.24 3.78
N SER A 61 -6.36 -0.91 4.43
CA SER A 61 -5.98 -1.05 5.84
C SER A 61 -4.54 -0.69 6.14
N ILE A 62 -3.68 -0.63 5.13
CA ILE A 62 -2.24 -0.44 5.32
C ILE A 62 -1.84 1.05 5.36
N ARG A 63 -2.74 1.96 4.96
CA ARG A 63 -2.40 3.36 4.64
C ARG A 63 -2.07 4.21 5.87
N THR A 64 -2.81 4.04 6.95
CA THR A 64 -2.66 4.85 8.17
C THR A 64 -2.54 3.97 9.40
N GLU A 65 -1.88 4.48 10.43
CA GLU A 65 -1.75 3.75 11.70
C GLU A 65 -3.12 3.42 12.32
N ASP A 66 -4.03 4.40 12.31
CA ASP A 66 -5.41 4.21 12.76
C ASP A 66 -6.12 3.08 12.00
N SER A 67 -5.97 3.01 10.66
CA SER A 67 -6.58 1.93 9.87
C SER A 67 -6.01 0.55 10.21
N ARG A 68 -4.72 0.47 10.54
CA ARG A 68 -4.07 -0.78 10.96
C ARG A 68 -4.58 -1.22 12.31
N GLU A 69 -4.65 -0.31 13.28
CA GLU A 69 -5.11 -0.61 14.63
C GLU A 69 -6.58 -1.04 14.64
N GLN A 70 -7.43 -0.39 13.86
CA GLN A 70 -8.83 -0.80 13.71
C GLN A 70 -8.95 -2.24 13.20
N VAL A 71 -8.14 -2.63 12.20
CA VAL A 71 -8.11 -4.02 11.72
C VAL A 71 -7.60 -4.97 12.78
N HIS A 72 -6.55 -4.60 13.51
CA HIS A 72 -6.05 -5.43 14.61
C HIS A 72 -7.11 -5.65 15.70
N ALA A 73 -7.84 -4.60 16.09
CA ALA A 73 -8.91 -4.69 17.08
C ALA A 73 -10.06 -5.58 16.60
N VAL A 74 -10.49 -5.44 15.34
CA VAL A 74 -11.53 -6.30 14.73
C VAL A 74 -11.08 -7.76 14.69
N LEU A 75 -9.84 -8.03 14.28
CA LEU A 75 -9.30 -9.39 14.22
C LEU A 75 -9.05 -10.00 15.62
N ARG A 76 -8.90 -9.17 16.67
CA ARG A 76 -8.86 -9.60 18.08
C ARG A 76 -10.25 -9.80 18.69
N GLY A 77 -11.32 -9.39 17.99
CA GLY A 77 -12.68 -9.43 18.51
C GLY A 77 -13.01 -8.29 19.48
N GLU A 78 -12.14 -7.27 19.57
CA GLU A 78 -12.32 -6.11 20.45
C GLU A 78 -13.25 -5.05 19.84
N ARG A 79 -13.47 -5.09 18.51
CA ARG A 79 -14.38 -4.21 17.77
C ARG A 79 -15.24 -5.00 16.81
N LYS A 80 -16.43 -4.48 16.51
CA LYS A 80 -17.32 -5.06 15.49
C LYS A 80 -16.83 -4.75 14.08
N THR A 81 -17.13 -5.64 13.14
CA THR A 81 -16.82 -5.42 11.71
C THR A 81 -17.51 -4.18 11.13
N SER A 82 -18.70 -3.84 11.63
CA SER A 82 -19.45 -2.64 11.26
C SER A 82 -18.75 -1.33 11.62
N GLU A 83 -17.79 -1.36 12.55
CA GLU A 83 -17.02 -0.19 12.95
C GLU A 83 -15.81 0.05 12.03
N LEU A 84 -15.48 -0.92 11.18
CA LEU A 84 -14.36 -0.80 10.24
C LEU A 84 -14.81 -0.11 8.96
N GLN A 85 -14.25 1.07 8.70
CA GLN A 85 -14.50 1.78 7.44
C GLN A 85 -13.52 1.31 6.37
N VAL A 86 -13.87 0.27 5.61
CA VAL A 86 -13.07 -0.16 4.44
C VAL A 86 -13.58 0.56 3.19
N ARG A 87 -12.67 1.17 2.43
CA ARG A 87 -12.99 1.83 1.15
C ARG A 87 -12.27 1.14 0.00
N VAL A 88 -12.80 1.34 -1.21
CA VAL A 88 -12.16 0.89 -2.44
C VAL A 88 -10.98 1.81 -2.75
N GLU A 89 -9.81 1.21 -2.98
CA GLU A 89 -8.59 1.90 -3.34
C GLU A 89 -8.47 1.96 -4.88
N PRO A 90 -8.58 3.15 -5.51
CA PRO A 90 -8.61 3.28 -6.96
C PRO A 90 -7.28 2.92 -7.63
N TRP A 91 -6.16 3.11 -6.93
CA TRP A 91 -4.82 2.82 -7.43
C TRP A 91 -4.55 1.30 -7.56
N LEU A 92 -5.29 0.45 -6.83
CA LEU A 92 -5.00 -0.98 -6.76
C LEU A 92 -5.18 -1.69 -8.11
N ASN A 93 -6.22 -1.32 -8.87
CA ASN A 93 -6.43 -1.87 -10.22
C ASN A 93 -5.20 -1.64 -11.12
N ARG A 94 -4.65 -0.43 -11.04
CA ARG A 94 -3.48 -0.03 -11.84
C ARG A 94 -2.22 -0.76 -11.36
N ALA A 95 -2.03 -0.88 -10.05
CA ALA A 95 -0.90 -1.63 -9.48
C ALA A 95 -0.94 -3.13 -9.89
N VAL A 96 -2.11 -3.78 -9.84
CA VAL A 96 -2.27 -5.17 -10.29
C VAL A 96 -2.01 -5.29 -11.80
N ALA A 97 -2.51 -4.36 -12.60
CA ALA A 97 -2.27 -4.36 -14.04
C ALA A 97 -0.78 -4.22 -14.39
N PHE A 98 -0.06 -3.32 -13.72
CA PHE A 98 1.39 -3.18 -13.90
C PHE A 98 2.14 -4.43 -13.41
N ALA A 99 1.79 -4.97 -12.24
CA ALA A 99 2.43 -6.18 -11.72
C ALA A 99 2.22 -7.38 -12.66
N HIS A 100 1.05 -7.47 -13.30
CA HIS A 100 0.76 -8.48 -14.31
C HIS A 100 1.59 -8.26 -15.58
N GLY A 101 1.65 -7.03 -16.09
CA GLY A 101 2.48 -6.68 -17.24
C GLY A 101 3.98 -6.93 -17.02
N LEU A 102 4.46 -6.73 -15.80
CA LEU A 102 5.82 -7.04 -15.35
C LEU A 102 6.06 -8.53 -15.05
N LYS A 103 5.04 -9.38 -15.23
CA LYS A 103 5.07 -10.83 -14.97
C LYS A 103 5.35 -11.21 -13.51
N TYR A 104 5.08 -10.32 -12.57
CA TYR A 104 5.18 -10.62 -11.14
C TYR A 104 3.94 -11.33 -10.60
N VAL A 105 2.78 -11.12 -11.23
CA VAL A 105 1.54 -11.81 -10.86
C VAL A 105 0.86 -12.41 -12.08
N ASP A 106 0.11 -13.47 -11.85
CA ASP A 106 -0.87 -14.01 -12.78
C ASP A 106 -2.29 -13.75 -12.25
N VAL A 107 -3.24 -13.51 -13.17
CA VAL A 107 -4.64 -13.22 -12.86
C VAL A 107 -5.52 -14.34 -13.43
N SER A 108 -5.82 -15.32 -12.57
CA SER A 108 -6.64 -16.47 -12.95
C SER A 108 -8.13 -16.13 -12.93
N LYS A 109 -8.81 -16.36 -14.06
CA LYS A 109 -10.26 -16.17 -14.26
C LYS A 109 -10.78 -14.80 -13.79
N GLY A 110 -9.94 -13.77 -13.80
CA GLY A 110 -10.26 -12.42 -13.30
C GLY A 110 -10.59 -12.33 -11.80
N LYS A 111 -10.39 -13.40 -11.02
CA LYS A 111 -10.84 -13.48 -9.62
C LYS A 111 -9.71 -13.61 -8.62
N THR A 112 -8.65 -14.32 -8.99
CA THR A 112 -7.56 -14.64 -8.08
C THR A 112 -6.23 -14.21 -8.67
N ILE A 113 -5.54 -13.36 -7.92
CA ILE A 113 -4.22 -12.85 -8.24
C ILE A 113 -3.22 -13.72 -7.48
N THR A 114 -2.20 -14.21 -8.18
CA THR A 114 -1.20 -15.15 -7.64
C THR A 114 0.20 -14.66 -8.01
N LEU A 115 1.16 -14.73 -7.09
CA LEU A 115 2.56 -14.45 -7.42
C LEU A 115 3.10 -15.52 -8.38
N THR A 116 3.76 -15.08 -9.45
CA THR A 116 4.62 -15.93 -10.27
C THR A 116 5.91 -16.26 -9.51
N PRO A 117 6.74 -17.21 -9.98
CA PRO A 117 8.07 -17.43 -9.38
C PRO A 117 8.90 -16.12 -9.31
N LEU A 118 8.95 -15.38 -10.42
CA LEU A 118 9.62 -14.07 -10.48
C LEU A 118 9.05 -13.09 -9.45
N GLY A 119 7.72 -13.02 -9.32
CA GLY A 119 7.09 -12.15 -8.34
C GLY A 119 7.37 -12.56 -6.89
N GLN A 120 7.55 -13.86 -6.62
CA GLN A 120 7.95 -14.33 -5.30
C GLN A 120 9.37 -13.90 -4.95
N ASP A 121 10.31 -13.99 -5.90
CA ASP A 121 11.69 -13.55 -5.72
C ASP A 121 11.76 -12.04 -5.44
N VAL A 122 11.03 -11.24 -6.22
CA VAL A 122 10.94 -9.79 -6.02
C VAL A 122 10.29 -9.46 -4.69
N ALA A 123 9.18 -10.11 -4.33
CA ALA A 123 8.52 -9.89 -3.05
C ALA A 123 9.43 -10.25 -1.87
N ALA A 124 10.17 -11.35 -1.97
CA ALA A 124 11.13 -11.78 -0.95
C ALA A 124 12.29 -10.77 -0.80
N ALA A 125 12.79 -10.22 -1.91
CA ALA A 125 13.83 -9.18 -1.87
C ALA A 125 13.32 -7.91 -1.17
N ILE A 126 12.09 -7.47 -1.47
CA ILE A 126 11.46 -6.33 -0.80
C ILE A 126 11.26 -6.63 0.70
N ASP A 127 10.77 -7.82 1.04
CA ASP A 127 10.50 -8.23 2.42
C ASP A 127 11.78 -8.31 3.26
N ALA A 128 12.91 -8.69 2.66
CA ALA A 128 14.22 -8.76 3.32
C ALA A 128 14.87 -7.37 3.55
N THR A 129 14.42 -6.33 2.86
CA THR A 129 15.05 -5.00 2.87
C THR A 129 14.50 -4.17 4.03
N SER A 130 15.19 -4.14 5.19
CA SER A 130 14.66 -3.66 6.48
C SER A 130 14.33 -2.16 6.54
N ASP A 131 14.91 -1.34 5.67
CA ASP A 131 14.77 0.12 5.62
C ASP A 131 13.57 0.63 4.79
N VAL A 132 12.91 -0.24 4.02
CA VAL A 132 11.73 0.15 3.21
C VAL A 132 10.44 -0.45 3.76
N LEU A 133 9.32 0.26 3.63
CA LEU A 133 7.97 -0.28 3.91
C LEU A 133 7.85 -0.96 5.28
N HIS A 134 8.53 -0.42 6.31
CA HIS A 134 8.63 -1.08 7.61
C HIS A 134 7.26 -1.33 8.26
N HIS A 135 6.40 -0.31 8.26
CA HIS A 135 5.08 -0.41 8.85
C HIS A 135 4.17 -1.34 8.06
N GLU A 136 4.22 -1.25 6.74
CA GLU A 136 3.47 -2.08 5.82
C GLU A 136 3.82 -3.56 5.96
N ARG A 137 5.11 -3.90 5.99
CA ARG A 137 5.56 -5.29 6.17
C ARG A 137 5.14 -5.85 7.52
N THR A 138 5.32 -5.08 8.59
CA THR A 138 4.93 -5.48 9.95
C THR A 138 3.43 -5.80 10.00
N PHE A 139 2.60 -4.92 9.44
CA PHE A 139 1.17 -5.13 9.35
C PHE A 139 0.81 -6.37 8.52
N LEU A 140 1.33 -6.49 7.31
CA LEU A 140 0.97 -7.57 6.38
C LEU A 140 1.41 -8.95 6.88
N THR A 141 2.57 -9.04 7.53
CA THR A 141 3.07 -10.28 8.17
C THR A 141 2.05 -10.83 9.17
N ASN A 142 1.45 -9.95 9.97
CA ASN A 142 0.50 -10.30 11.02
C ASN A 142 -0.91 -10.54 10.49
N VAL A 143 -1.34 -9.77 9.48
CA VAL A 143 -2.74 -9.70 9.05
C VAL A 143 -3.04 -10.54 7.82
N ALA A 144 -2.16 -10.57 6.82
CA ALA A 144 -2.50 -11.14 5.51
C ALA A 144 -2.80 -12.65 5.55
N LYS A 145 -2.17 -13.42 6.45
CA LYS A 145 -2.49 -14.86 6.65
C LYS A 145 -3.82 -15.09 7.38
N ARG A 146 -4.20 -14.16 8.27
CA ARG A 146 -5.41 -14.22 9.11
C ARG A 146 -6.64 -13.70 8.37
N ALA A 147 -6.49 -12.67 7.53
CA ALA A 147 -7.52 -12.16 6.65
C ALA A 147 -7.79 -13.16 5.51
N THR A 148 -8.49 -14.25 5.82
CA THR A 148 -8.97 -15.22 4.82
C THR A 148 -10.07 -14.60 3.97
N GLU A 149 -10.33 -15.18 2.79
CA GLU A 149 -11.40 -14.70 1.91
C GLU A 149 -12.76 -14.68 2.60
N ASN A 150 -13.05 -15.67 3.47
CA ASN A 150 -14.28 -15.72 4.24
C ASN A 150 -14.35 -14.56 5.26
N ILE A 151 -13.27 -14.34 6.03
CA ILE A 151 -13.20 -13.23 7.00
C ILE A 151 -13.37 -11.89 6.30
N VAL A 152 -12.67 -11.66 5.19
CA VAL A 152 -12.81 -10.41 4.42
C VAL A 152 -14.24 -10.26 3.92
N THR A 153 -14.84 -11.31 3.37
CA THR A 153 -16.25 -11.26 2.91
C THR A 153 -17.20 -10.87 4.04
N ARG A 154 -17.04 -11.44 5.23
CA ARG A 154 -17.83 -11.08 6.43
C ARG A 154 -17.64 -9.62 6.82
N ILE A 155 -16.40 -9.11 6.80
CA ILE A 155 -16.10 -7.70 7.08
C ILE A 155 -16.84 -6.79 6.09
N TRP A 156 -16.77 -7.09 4.80
CA TRP A 156 -17.43 -6.30 3.76
C TRP A 156 -18.96 -6.32 3.87
N ARG A 157 -19.53 -7.41 4.39
CA ARG A 157 -20.97 -7.56 4.65
C ARG A 157 -21.38 -7.06 6.04
N MET A 158 -20.44 -6.57 6.84
CA MET A 158 -20.66 -6.13 8.23
C MET A 158 -21.24 -7.26 9.12
N GLU A 159 -20.84 -8.51 8.85
CA GLU A 159 -21.24 -9.71 9.62
C GLU A 159 -20.30 -9.93 10.81
N THR A 160 -20.77 -10.66 11.83
CA THR A 160 -19.97 -11.03 13.00
C THR A 160 -18.86 -12.02 12.61
N LEU A 161 -17.66 -11.87 13.18
CA LEU A 161 -16.54 -12.79 12.92
C LEU A 161 -16.57 -14.06 13.77
N LEU A 162 -17.27 -14.01 14.92
CA LEU A 162 -17.56 -15.15 15.79
C LEU A 162 -18.70 -16.00 15.22
#